data_AF-A0A9P7DJZ0-F1
#
_entry.id   AF-A0A9P7DJZ0-F1
#
_cell.length_a   1.000
_cell.length_b   1.000
_cell.length_c   1.000
_cell.angle_alpha   90.00
_cell.angle_beta   90.00
_cell.angle_gamma   90.00
#
_symmetry.space_group_name_H-M   'P 1'
#
loop_
_entity.id
_entity.type
_entity.pdbx_description
1 polymer ?
#
loop_
_entity_poly.entity_id
_entity_poly.type
_entity_poly.pdbx_seq_one_letter_code
_entity_poly.pdbx_strand_id
1 'polypeptide(L)'
;MRNLIFKLRNNSMTVQSAPKLYATLQELSVPRFANARLQLPCIAFPLTEVRRRPGQDGDTCFTYDIKADGLQDLLVTTEDRLVEFWPARRTQQTFLLVRPWNRHDLGLINSADETHSTEDWPEPGSPGYNEQTTRELRLIVRLGQPFGGLLLAQQWGGVYKRIASDNNIIAQVKDMASVVDMMDVRMLEIL
;
A
#
# COMPACT_ATOMS: atom_id res chain seq x y z
N MET A 1 3.49 -10.27 -16.08
CA MET A 1 4.41 -10.26 -14.91
C MET A 1 5.90 -10.38 -15.29
N ARG A 2 6.31 -11.34 -16.14
CA ARG A 2 7.71 -11.56 -16.58
C ARG A 2 8.46 -10.29 -17.07
N ASN A 3 7.86 -9.50 -17.96
CA ASN A 3 8.49 -8.27 -18.50
C ASN A 3 8.77 -7.20 -17.43
N LEU A 4 7.96 -7.12 -16.37
CA LEU A 4 8.20 -6.16 -15.28
C LEU A 4 9.36 -6.60 -14.40
N ILE A 5 9.44 -7.89 -14.06
CA ILE A 5 10.56 -8.45 -13.31
C ILE A 5 11.88 -8.24 -14.07
N PHE A 6 11.87 -8.45 -15.39
CA PHE A 6 13.06 -8.20 -16.21
C PHE A 6 13.49 -6.73 -16.19
N LYS A 7 12.54 -5.79 -16.31
CA LYS A 7 12.82 -4.35 -16.18
C LYS A 7 13.39 -3.99 -14.81
N LEU A 8 12.81 -4.50 -13.72
CA LEU A 8 13.28 -4.23 -12.36
C LEU A 8 14.66 -4.84 -12.10
N ARG A 9 14.96 -6.00 -12.68
CA ARG A 9 16.27 -6.63 -12.60
C ARG A 9 17.39 -5.79 -13.22
N ASN A 10 17.06 -4.97 -14.22
CA ASN A 10 18.01 -4.05 -14.84
C ASN A 10 18.14 -2.73 -14.08
N ASN A 11 17.33 -2.51 -13.03
CA ASN A 11 17.43 -1.35 -12.15
C ASN A 11 18.26 -1.70 -10.91
N SER A 12 19.50 -1.21 -10.88
CA SER A 12 20.46 -1.51 -9.80
C SER A 12 19.96 -1.07 -8.41
N MET A 13 19.27 0.07 -8.31
CA MET A 13 18.72 0.59 -7.06
C MET A 13 17.63 -0.31 -6.51
N THR A 14 16.72 -0.77 -7.38
CA THR A 14 15.65 -1.68 -7.02
C THR A 14 16.21 -3.04 -6.57
N VAL A 15 17.17 -3.60 -7.30
CA VAL A 15 17.77 -4.91 -6.99
C VAL A 15 18.50 -4.88 -5.64
N GLN A 16 19.18 -3.78 -5.29
CA GLN A 16 19.88 -3.66 -4.01
C GLN A 16 18.92 -3.46 -2.82
N SER A 17 17.78 -2.81 -3.04
CA SER A 17 16.86 -2.43 -1.97
C SER A 17 15.75 -3.46 -1.73
N ALA A 18 15.44 -4.29 -2.74
CA ALA A 18 14.42 -5.34 -2.66
C ALA A 18 14.64 -6.34 -1.51
N PRO A 19 15.86 -6.86 -1.25
CA PRO A 19 16.09 -7.79 -0.15
C PRO A 19 15.82 -7.16 1.23
N LYS A 20 16.21 -5.89 1.41
CA LYS A 20 15.99 -5.15 2.66
C LYS A 20 14.50 -4.95 2.94
N LEU A 21 13.74 -4.55 1.92
CA LEU A 21 12.29 -4.42 2.02
C LEU A 21 11.62 -5.75 2.32
N TYR A 22 12.04 -6.82 1.63
CA TYR A 22 11.53 -8.17 1.85
C TYR A 22 11.75 -8.63 3.30
N ALA A 23 12.97 -8.48 3.82
CA ALA A 23 13.29 -8.82 5.21
C ALA A 23 12.43 -8.01 6.20
N THR A 24 12.32 -6.69 6.00
CA THR A 24 11.49 -5.81 6.84
C THR A 24 10.05 -6.28 6.89
N LEU A 25 9.46 -6.58 5.73
CA LEU A 25 8.07 -7.00 5.61
C LEU A 25 7.82 -8.43 6.15
N GLN A 26 8.83 -9.30 6.09
CA GLN A 26 8.78 -10.65 6.65
C GLN A 26 8.75 -10.64 8.18
N GLU A 27 9.47 -9.71 8.81
CA GLU A 27 9.55 -9.57 10.27
C GLU A 27 8.28 -8.97 10.89
N LEU A 28 7.41 -8.33 10.11
CA LEU A 28 6.18 -7.75 10.61
C LEU A 28 5.26 -8.82 11.23
N SER A 29 4.70 -8.48 12.39
CA SER A 29 3.63 -9.26 13.03
C SER A 29 2.39 -9.29 12.13
N VAL A 30 1.54 -10.29 12.31
CA VAL A 30 0.22 -10.30 11.64
C VAL A 30 -0.71 -9.25 12.27
N PRO A 31 -1.70 -8.74 11.51
CA PRO A 31 -2.76 -7.91 12.08
C PRO A 31 -3.42 -8.62 13.26
N ARG A 32 -3.58 -7.92 14.39
CA ARG A 32 -4.17 -8.48 15.61
C ARG A 32 -4.92 -7.43 16.39
N PHE A 33 -5.90 -7.86 17.18
CA PHE A 33 -6.56 -7.00 18.15
C PHE A 33 -5.87 -7.09 19.51
N ALA A 34 -5.58 -5.95 20.11
CA ALA A 34 -5.06 -5.82 21.47
C ALA A 34 -5.73 -4.63 22.15
N ASN A 35 -6.21 -4.79 23.38
CA ASN A 35 -6.89 -3.71 24.14
C ASN A 35 -8.05 -3.05 23.37
N ALA A 36 -8.86 -3.84 22.66
CA ALA A 36 -9.94 -3.38 21.78
C ALA A 36 -9.49 -2.44 20.64
N ARG A 37 -8.22 -2.48 20.26
CA ARG A 37 -7.65 -1.74 19.11
C ARG A 37 -7.07 -2.71 18.11
N LEU A 38 -7.20 -2.38 16.83
CA LEU A 38 -6.54 -3.11 15.76
C LEU A 38 -5.08 -2.63 15.66
N GLN A 39 -4.13 -3.52 15.94
CA GLN A 39 -2.72 -3.33 15.59
C GLN A 39 -2.54 -3.79 14.15
N LEU A 40 -2.38 -2.84 13.24
CA LEU A 40 -2.28 -3.07 11.81
C LEU A 40 -0.84 -2.83 11.32
N PRO A 41 -0.08 -3.87 10.94
CA PRO A 41 1.08 -3.68 10.08
C PRO A 41 0.62 -3.15 8.72
N CYS A 42 1.24 -2.07 8.24
CA CYS A 42 0.86 -1.48 6.97
C CYS A 42 2.01 -0.72 6.32
N ILE A 43 1.84 -0.45 5.03
CA ILE A 43 2.63 0.53 4.30
C ILE A 43 1.81 1.82 4.27
N ALA A 44 2.36 2.89 4.82
CA ALA A 44 1.69 4.17 4.96
C ALA A 44 2.09 5.16 3.86
N PHE A 45 1.11 5.87 3.33
CA PHE A 45 1.29 6.94 2.35
C PHE A 45 0.71 8.23 2.93
N PRO A 46 1.55 9.23 3.29
CA PRO A 46 1.08 10.47 3.87
C PRO A 46 0.31 11.28 2.83
N LEU A 47 -0.86 11.78 3.21
CA LEU A 47 -1.64 12.64 2.34
C LEU A 47 -1.03 14.04 2.30
N THR A 48 -0.98 14.60 1.10
CA THR A 48 -0.47 15.93 0.82
C THR A 48 -1.59 16.91 0.48
N GLU A 49 -2.73 16.42 0.01
CA GLU A 49 -3.88 17.22 -0.39
C GLU A 49 -5.18 16.43 -0.21
N VAL A 50 -6.20 17.09 0.35
CA VAL A 50 -7.60 16.64 0.38
C VAL A 50 -8.45 17.85 0.03
N ARG A 51 -9.14 17.81 -1.10
CA ARG A 51 -9.99 18.90 -1.58
C ARG A 51 -11.33 18.37 -1.99
N ARG A 52 -12.39 19.03 -1.52
CA ARG A 52 -13.73 18.68 -1.93
C ARG A 52 -13.97 19.21 -3.34
N ARG A 53 -14.53 18.37 -4.21
CA ARG A 53 -15.04 18.82 -5.50
C ARG A 53 -16.38 19.54 -5.30
N PRO A 54 -16.63 20.64 -6.03
CA PRO A 54 -17.97 21.19 -6.13
C PRO A 54 -18.92 20.10 -6.62
N GLY A 55 -19.91 19.76 -5.80
CA GLY A 55 -20.98 18.81 -6.12
C GLY A 55 -22.27 19.53 -6.47
N GLN A 56 -23.29 18.80 -6.89
CA GLN A 56 -24.66 19.32 -6.94
C GLN A 56 -25.18 19.49 -5.50
N ASP A 57 -25.79 20.64 -5.22
CA ASP A 57 -26.41 20.90 -3.92
C ASP A 57 -27.58 19.93 -3.71
N GLY A 58 -27.42 18.97 -2.79
CA GLY A 58 -28.47 18.01 -2.42
C GLY A 58 -27.98 16.59 -2.08
N ASP A 59 -26.77 16.21 -2.49
CA ASP A 59 -26.26 14.85 -2.26
C ASP A 59 -25.80 14.62 -0.80
N THR A 60 -26.13 13.45 -0.27
CA THR A 60 -25.67 12.96 1.04
C THR A 60 -24.18 12.60 1.04
N CYS A 61 -23.59 12.41 -0.15
CA CYS A 61 -22.19 12.04 -0.35
C CYS A 61 -21.35 13.21 -0.89
N PHE A 62 -20.11 13.27 -0.46
CA PHE A 62 -19.12 14.26 -0.88
C PHE A 62 -18.00 13.58 -1.67
N THR A 63 -17.62 14.17 -2.80
CA THR A 63 -16.48 13.70 -3.60
C THR A 63 -15.24 14.55 -3.31
N TYR A 64 -14.12 13.88 -3.04
CA TYR A 64 -12.84 14.49 -2.70
C TYR A 64 -11.75 14.07 -3.70
N ASP A 65 -10.97 15.05 -4.14
CA ASP A 65 -9.64 14.83 -4.72
C ASP A 65 -8.64 14.64 -3.58
N ILE A 66 -7.98 13.49 -3.57
CA ILE A 66 -6.97 13.15 -2.59
C ILE A 66 -5.64 12.93 -3.30
N LYS A 67 -4.58 13.49 -2.73
CA LYS A 67 -3.20 13.22 -3.16
C LYS A 67 -2.40 12.73 -1.97
N ALA A 68 -1.58 11.72 -2.23
CA ALA A 68 -0.63 11.19 -1.28
C ALA A 68 0.73 11.06 -1.94
N ASP A 69 1.77 11.13 -1.12
CA ASP A 69 3.12 10.88 -1.59
C ASP A 69 3.25 9.43 -2.08
N GLY A 70 3.96 9.22 -3.18
CA GLY A 70 4.13 7.92 -3.82
C GLY A 70 2.89 7.31 -4.51
N LEU A 71 1.68 7.88 -4.38
CA LEU A 71 0.45 7.35 -4.98
C LEU A 71 -0.11 8.23 -6.09
N GLN A 72 -0.78 7.63 -7.07
CA GLN A 72 -1.54 8.36 -8.08
C GLN A 72 -2.69 9.11 -7.42
N ASP A 73 -3.06 10.24 -8.01
CA ASP A 73 -4.15 11.07 -7.51
C ASP A 73 -5.45 10.28 -7.54
N LEU A 74 -6.23 10.34 -6.47
CA LEU A 74 -7.37 9.47 -6.24
C LEU A 74 -8.64 10.26 -5.94
N LEU A 75 -9.78 9.70 -6.35
CA LEU A 75 -11.11 10.23 -6.09
C LEU A 75 -11.82 9.34 -5.08
N VAL A 76 -12.32 9.96 -4.01
CA VAL A 76 -13.09 9.26 -2.98
C VAL A 76 -14.42 9.96 -2.82
N THR A 77 -15.49 9.20 -2.97
CA THR A 77 -16.85 9.61 -2.63
C THR A 77 -17.21 9.01 -1.27
N THR A 78 -17.64 9.82 -0.32
CA THR A 78 -17.98 9.36 1.03
C THR A 78 -19.05 10.23 1.66
N GLU A 79 -19.87 9.68 2.54
CA GLU A 79 -20.78 10.42 3.41
C GLU A 79 -20.04 11.21 4.50
N ASP A 80 -18.81 10.81 4.84
CA ASP A 80 -17.99 11.47 5.86
C ASP A 80 -17.48 12.84 5.39
N ARG A 81 -17.68 13.86 6.22
CA ARG A 81 -17.07 15.18 5.99
C ARG A 81 -15.60 15.17 6.35
N LEU A 82 -14.75 15.14 5.33
CA LEU A 82 -13.29 15.21 5.49
C LEU A 82 -12.82 16.65 5.67
N VAL A 83 -11.78 16.84 6.50
CA VAL A 83 -11.10 18.12 6.65
C VAL A 83 -10.29 18.42 5.39
N GLU A 84 -10.59 19.53 4.73
CA GLU A 84 -9.89 19.95 3.52
C GLU A 84 -8.56 20.64 3.83
N PHE A 85 -7.51 20.24 3.12
CA PHE A 85 -6.17 20.83 3.23
C PHE A 85 -5.40 20.67 1.92
N TRP A 86 -4.43 21.55 1.71
CA TRP A 86 -3.53 21.53 0.56
C TRP A 86 -2.25 22.29 0.93
N PRO A 87 -1.19 22.30 0.09
CA PRO A 87 0.10 22.89 0.47
C PRO A 87 0.04 24.33 1.00
N ALA A 88 -0.88 25.15 0.47
CA ALA A 88 -1.11 26.53 0.92
C ALA A 88 -2.06 26.66 2.14
N ARG A 89 -2.78 25.60 2.51
CA ARG A 89 -3.66 25.53 3.69
C ARG A 89 -3.36 24.26 4.47
N ARG A 90 -2.44 24.38 5.43
CA ARG A 90 -2.02 23.24 6.26
C ARG A 90 -3.08 22.87 7.29
N THR A 91 -3.18 21.58 7.56
CA THR A 91 -3.93 21.02 8.70
C THR A 91 -2.95 20.63 9.80
N GLN A 92 -3.40 20.69 11.06
CA GLN A 92 -2.65 20.14 12.19
C GLN A 92 -2.84 18.62 12.34
N GLN A 93 -3.85 18.05 11.65
CA GLN A 93 -4.17 16.63 11.70
C GLN A 93 -3.41 15.85 10.63
N THR A 94 -2.77 14.75 11.03
CA THR A 94 -2.10 13.84 10.11
C THR A 94 -3.12 12.90 9.45
N PHE A 95 -3.06 12.79 8.13
CA PHE A 95 -3.86 11.85 7.35
C PHE A 95 -2.96 10.88 6.59
N LEU A 96 -3.31 9.59 6.64
CA LEU A 96 -2.59 8.52 5.96
C LEU A 96 -3.55 7.70 5.10
N LEU A 97 -3.14 7.35 3.89
CA LEU A 97 -3.71 6.23 3.17
C LEU A 97 -2.79 5.05 3.42
N VAL A 98 -3.34 3.95 3.93
CA VAL A 98 -2.51 2.79 4.28
C VAL A 98 -2.90 1.58 3.44
N ARG A 99 -1.89 0.84 3.00
CA ARG A 99 -2.03 -0.51 2.47
C ARG A 99 -1.85 -1.50 3.63
N PRO A 100 -2.91 -2.20 4.07
CA PRO A 100 -2.77 -3.29 5.03
C PRO A 100 -1.74 -4.30 4.55
N TRP A 101 -0.79 -4.67 5.41
CA TRP A 101 0.19 -5.70 5.08
C TRP A 101 -0.33 -7.08 5.48
N ASN A 102 -0.17 -8.05 4.58
CA ASN A 102 -0.46 -9.44 4.85
C ASN A 102 0.65 -10.36 4.33
N ARG A 103 1.09 -11.33 5.14
CA ARG A 103 2.14 -12.29 4.77
C ARG A 103 1.78 -13.15 3.54
N HIS A 104 0.49 -13.26 3.21
CA HIS A 104 0.04 -13.89 1.96
C HIS A 104 0.62 -13.21 0.71
N ASP A 105 0.93 -11.90 0.79
CA ASP A 105 1.53 -11.14 -0.30
C ASP A 105 2.97 -11.56 -0.61
N LEU A 106 3.66 -12.23 0.33
CA LEU A 106 5.01 -12.78 0.13
C LEU A 106 5.01 -14.09 -0.68
N GLY A 107 3.83 -14.66 -0.98
CA GLY A 107 3.73 -15.96 -1.66
C GLY A 107 4.26 -17.14 -0.84
N LEU A 108 4.27 -17.00 0.50
CA LEU A 108 4.83 -17.97 1.43
C LEU A 108 3.90 -19.17 1.72
N ILE A 109 2.66 -19.17 1.24
CA ILE A 109 1.78 -20.34 1.30
C ILE A 109 1.58 -20.85 -0.13
N ASN A 110 2.52 -21.67 -0.58
CA ASN A 110 2.28 -22.81 -1.45
C ASN A 110 3.06 -23.97 -0.84
N SER A 111 2.58 -24.47 0.29
CA SER A 111 2.96 -25.79 0.79
C SER A 111 1.68 -26.61 0.88
N ALA A 112 1.48 -27.50 -0.10
CA ALA A 112 0.36 -28.41 -0.26
C ALA A 112 -0.94 -27.83 -0.86
N ASP A 113 -0.90 -27.36 -2.11
CA ASP A 113 -1.96 -27.78 -3.04
C ASP A 113 -1.41 -27.75 -4.47
N GLU A 114 -1.00 -28.92 -4.96
CA GLU A 114 -0.67 -29.12 -6.36
C GLU A 114 -1.97 -29.24 -7.13
N THR A 115 -2.38 -28.17 -7.80
CA THR A 115 -3.29 -28.30 -8.94
C THR A 115 -2.95 -27.27 -10.01
N HIS A 116 -2.11 -27.73 -10.94
CA HIS A 116 -1.93 -27.28 -12.33
C HIS A 116 -2.55 -25.93 -12.70
N SER A 117 -1.77 -24.85 -12.53
CA SER A 117 -1.85 -23.71 -13.44
C SER A 117 -0.54 -23.65 -14.20
N THR A 118 -0.60 -24.05 -15.47
CA THR A 118 0.50 -24.05 -16.44
C THR A 118 0.87 -22.63 -16.81
N GLU A 119 1.40 -21.88 -15.84
CA GLU A 119 2.14 -20.67 -16.15
C GLU A 119 3.55 -21.11 -16.52
N ASP A 120 3.86 -21.02 -17.81
CA ASP A 120 5.20 -21.08 -18.35
C ASP A 120 6.09 -20.15 -17.48
N TRP A 121 7.01 -20.71 -16.71
CA TRP A 121 7.99 -20.05 -15.83
C TRP A 121 9.39 -20.57 -16.19
N PRO A 122 10.46 -19.78 -16.03
CA PRO A 122 11.81 -20.25 -16.33
C PRO A 122 12.12 -21.51 -15.52
N GLU A 123 12.65 -22.55 -16.18
CA GLU A 123 13.03 -23.79 -15.52
C GLU A 123 14.04 -23.53 -14.39
N PRO A 124 13.87 -24.17 -13.22
CA PRO A 124 14.87 -24.16 -12.16
C PRO A 124 16.18 -24.74 -12.71
N GLY A 125 17.26 -23.96 -12.72
CA GLY A 125 18.59 -24.42 -13.17
C GLY A 125 19.28 -23.57 -14.24
N SER A 126 18.66 -22.51 -14.76
CA SER A 126 19.34 -21.59 -15.67
C SER A 126 20.48 -20.81 -14.98
N PRO A 127 21.66 -20.64 -15.62
CA PRO A 127 22.77 -19.88 -15.04
C PRO A 127 22.35 -18.43 -14.82
N GLY A 128 22.40 -17.97 -13.57
CA GLY A 128 21.94 -16.65 -13.16
C GLY A 128 20.51 -16.60 -12.60
N TYR A 129 19.86 -17.73 -12.36
CA TYR A 129 18.60 -17.80 -11.62
C TYR A 129 18.87 -17.78 -10.11
N ASN A 130 18.71 -16.61 -9.47
CA ASN A 130 18.61 -16.53 -8.01
C ASN A 130 17.13 -16.51 -7.64
N GLU A 131 16.62 -17.62 -7.10
CA GLU A 131 15.23 -17.75 -6.65
C GLU A 131 14.85 -16.66 -5.66
N GLN A 132 15.77 -16.30 -4.77
CA GLN A 132 15.55 -15.29 -3.74
C GLN A 132 15.34 -13.90 -4.35
N THR A 133 16.24 -13.48 -5.25
CA THR A 133 16.09 -12.22 -6.01
C THR A 133 14.79 -12.21 -6.83
N THR A 134 14.38 -13.36 -7.37
CA THR A 134 13.12 -13.46 -8.11
C THR A 134 11.89 -13.28 -7.20
N ARG A 135 11.92 -13.81 -5.96
CA ARG A 135 10.87 -13.63 -4.95
C ARG A 135 10.79 -12.17 -4.48
N GLU A 136 11.92 -11.54 -4.23
CA GLU A 136 12.02 -10.14 -3.80
C GLU A 136 11.51 -9.19 -4.88
N LEU A 137 11.89 -9.39 -6.15
CA LEU A 137 11.37 -8.61 -7.27
C LEU A 137 9.89 -8.86 -7.52
N ARG A 138 9.40 -10.10 -7.31
CA ARG A 138 7.97 -10.42 -7.39
C ARG A 138 7.18 -9.66 -6.33
N LEU A 139 7.72 -9.51 -5.12
CA LEU A 139 7.12 -8.69 -4.07
C LEU A 139 6.98 -7.24 -4.54
N ILE A 140 8.02 -6.64 -5.12
CA ILE A 140 7.95 -5.26 -5.65
C ILE A 140 6.86 -5.12 -6.71
N VAL A 141 6.75 -6.08 -7.64
CA VAL A 141 5.68 -6.05 -8.66
C VAL A 141 4.30 -6.10 -8.03
N ARG A 142 4.09 -6.91 -6.98
CA ARG A 142 2.83 -7.00 -6.23
C ARG A 142 2.55 -5.71 -5.44
N LEU A 143 3.59 -5.09 -4.92
CA LEU A 143 3.49 -3.84 -4.18
C LEU A 143 3.15 -2.65 -5.11
N GLY A 144 3.53 -2.71 -6.38
CA GLY A 144 3.14 -1.74 -7.40
C GLY A 144 1.72 -1.91 -7.97
N GLN A 145 1.05 -3.05 -7.73
CA GLN A 145 -0.34 -3.23 -8.19
C GLN A 145 -1.31 -2.33 -7.43
N PRO A 146 -2.47 -1.98 -8.04
CA PRO A 146 -3.56 -1.35 -7.32
C PRO A 146 -3.95 -2.15 -6.07
N PHE A 147 -4.29 -1.46 -4.99
CA PHE A 147 -4.61 -2.08 -3.71
C PHE A 147 -5.80 -1.41 -3.04
N GLY A 148 -6.55 -2.18 -2.25
CA GLY A 148 -7.55 -1.65 -1.33
C GLY A 148 -6.86 -0.97 -0.14
N GLY A 149 -7.11 0.33 0.03
CA GLY A 149 -6.52 1.16 1.07
C GLY A 149 -7.51 1.52 2.17
N LEU A 150 -6.98 1.83 3.35
CA LEU A 150 -7.74 2.44 4.44
C LEU A 150 -7.31 3.90 4.58
N LEU A 151 -8.27 4.81 4.56
CA LEU A 151 -8.02 6.22 4.85
C LEU A 151 -8.13 6.44 6.35
N LEU A 152 -7.04 6.94 6.95
CA LEU A 152 -6.88 7.09 8.38
C LEU A 152 -6.60 8.55 8.74
N ALA A 153 -7.27 9.01 9.79
CA ALA A 153 -7.02 10.31 10.40
C ALA A 153 -6.46 10.10 11.81
N GLN A 154 -5.31 10.70 12.10
CA GLN A 154 -4.70 10.64 13.41
C GLN A 154 -5.56 11.40 14.43
N GLN A 155 -5.77 10.80 15.58
CA GLN A 155 -6.48 11.36 16.73
C GLN A 155 -5.49 11.76 17.83
N TRP A 156 -6.02 12.38 18.88
CA TRP A 156 -5.26 12.65 20.10
C TRP A 156 -4.69 11.36 20.70
N GLY A 157 -3.42 11.38 21.10
CA GLY A 157 -2.73 10.21 21.67
C GLY A 157 -2.14 9.26 20.63
N GLY A 158 -2.05 9.65 19.36
CA GLY A 158 -1.32 8.90 18.33
C GLY A 158 -2.09 7.72 17.71
N VAL A 159 -3.34 7.53 18.14
CA VAL A 159 -4.24 6.49 17.63
C VAL A 159 -4.89 6.97 16.33
N TYR A 160 -5.15 6.05 15.40
CA TYR A 160 -5.77 6.37 14.12
C TYR A 160 -7.25 5.97 14.12
N LYS A 161 -8.06 6.79 13.46
CA LYS A 161 -9.47 6.47 13.19
C LYS A 161 -9.64 6.28 11.69
N ARG A 162 -10.35 5.22 11.29
CA ARG A 162 -10.77 5.06 9.89
C ARG A 162 -11.83 6.10 9.54
N ILE A 163 -11.64 6.75 8.40
CA ILE A 163 -12.57 7.70 7.79
C ILE A 163 -12.90 7.19 6.38
N ALA A 164 -14.00 7.67 5.81
CA ALA A 164 -14.56 7.16 4.56
C ALA A 164 -14.77 5.63 4.61
N SER A 165 -15.31 5.15 5.73
CA SER A 165 -15.49 3.71 5.96
C SER A 165 -16.57 3.08 5.09
N ASP A 166 -17.46 3.92 4.56
CA ASP A 166 -18.55 3.60 3.65
C ASP A 166 -18.07 3.27 2.23
N ASN A 167 -16.82 3.56 1.89
CA ASN A 167 -16.29 3.32 0.54
C ASN A 167 -15.07 2.38 0.52
N ASN A 168 -14.91 1.67 -0.59
CA ASN A 168 -13.72 0.90 -0.91
C ASN A 168 -12.74 1.75 -1.71
N ILE A 169 -11.64 2.16 -1.09
CA ILE A 169 -10.65 3.03 -1.71
C ILE A 169 -9.63 2.18 -2.45
N ILE A 170 -9.56 2.32 -3.77
CA ILE A 170 -8.53 1.68 -4.59
C ILE A 170 -7.45 2.70 -4.91
N ALA A 171 -6.22 2.41 -4.49
CA ALA A 171 -5.07 3.27 -4.72
C ALA A 171 -4.02 2.55 -5.57
N GLN A 172 -3.20 3.33 -6.28
CA GLN A 172 -2.15 2.82 -7.14
C GLN A 172 -0.86 3.61 -6.94
N VAL A 173 0.27 2.91 -6.92
CA VAL A 173 1.59 3.54 -6.79
C VAL A 173 1.95 4.27 -8.10
N LYS A 174 2.57 5.46 -7.98
CA LYS A 174 3.00 6.29 -9.12
C LYS A 174 4.10 5.63 -9.95
N ASP A 175 5.16 5.17 -9.29
CA ASP A 175 6.30 4.53 -9.94
C ASP A 175 6.75 3.29 -9.17
N MET A 176 6.85 2.15 -9.88
CA MET A 176 7.30 0.89 -9.30
C MET A 176 8.78 0.88 -8.95
N ALA A 177 9.60 1.69 -9.64
CA ALA A 177 11.04 1.76 -9.35
C ALA A 177 11.31 2.48 -8.01
N SER A 178 10.48 3.46 -7.65
CA SER A 178 10.58 4.21 -6.39
C SER A 178 9.80 3.59 -5.23
N VAL A 179 9.04 2.50 -5.48
CA VAL A 179 8.31 1.74 -4.46
C VAL A 179 9.17 1.49 -3.22
N VAL A 180 10.41 1.06 -3.41
CA VAL A 180 11.25 0.63 -2.28
C VAL A 180 11.67 1.80 -1.39
N ASP A 181 11.95 2.96 -1.98
CA ASP A 181 12.41 4.14 -1.24
C ASP A 181 11.25 4.93 -0.63
N MET A 182 10.05 4.82 -1.21
CA MET A 182 8.86 5.54 -0.74
C MET A 182 8.08 4.79 0.35
N MET A 183 8.34 3.50 0.55
CA MET A 183 7.52 2.67 1.44
C MET A 183 7.86 2.90 2.91
N ASP A 184 6.96 3.62 3.58
CA ASP A 184 6.99 3.81 5.01
C ASP A 184 6.21 2.69 5.72
N VAL A 185 6.95 1.67 6.14
CA VAL A 185 6.39 0.51 6.85
C VAL A 185 6.15 0.85 8.32
N ARG A 186 4.90 0.73 8.77
CA ARG A 186 4.48 1.10 10.14
C ARG A 186 3.59 0.04 10.78
N MET A 187 3.60 0.03 12.12
CA MET A 187 2.53 -0.58 12.91
C MET A 187 1.63 0.55 13.42
N LEU A 188 0.36 0.54 13.03
CA LEU A 188 -0.62 1.54 13.48
C LEU A 188 -1.64 0.92 14.43
N GLU A 189 -2.05 1.69 15.45
CA GLU A 189 -3.21 1.36 16.28
C GLU A 189 -4.44 2.07 15.73
N ILE A 190 -5.47 1.29 15.38
CA ILE A 190 -6.71 1.78 14.78
C ILE A 190 -7.89 1.49 15.72
N LEU A 191 -8.76 2.50 15.88
CA LEU A 191 -10.06 2.42 16.57
C LEU A 191 -11.17 2.01 15.60
#